data_AF-A0AA96WKD7-F1
#
_entry.id   AF-A0AA96WKD7-F1
#
_cell.length_a   1.000
_cell.length_b   1.000
_cell.length_c   1.000
_cell.angle_alpha   90.00
_cell.angle_beta   90.00
_cell.angle_gamma   90.00
#
_symmetry.space_group_name_H-M   'P 1'
#
loop_
_entity.id
_entity.type
_entity.pdbx_description
1 polymer ?
#
loop_
_entity_poly.entity_id
_entity_poly.type
_entity_poly.pdbx_seq_one_letter_code
_entity_poly.pdbx_strand_id
1 'polypeptide(L)' 'MRTLQITATVTDNHELTIQLPPEIAPGNYQIVLVMEEQPTQKQRKPFKFPVDDYGPLLTELSLRREDMYGDFGR' A
#
# COMPACT_ATOMS: atom_id res chain seq x y z
N MET A 1 9.39 -36.34 2.05
CA MET A 1 9.02 -35.11 2.78
C MET A 1 7.52 -34.93 2.70
N ARG A 2 6.85 -34.73 3.83
CA ARG A 2 5.41 -34.43 3.87
C ARG A 2 5.27 -33.05 4.51
N THR A 3 4.81 -32.07 3.74
CA THR A 3 4.62 -30.70 4.21
C THR A 3 3.21 -30.58 4.77
N LEU A 4 3.09 -30.20 6.04
CA LEU A 4 1.82 -29.92 6.70
C LEU A 4 1.65 -28.41 6.79
N GLN A 5 0.59 -27.88 6.20
CA GLN A 5 0.22 -26.48 6.34
C GLN A 5 -0.77 -26.37 7.50
N ILE A 6 -0.32 -25.78 8.60
CA ILE A 6 -1.09 -25.69 9.84
C ILE A 6 -1.10 -24.23 10.27
N THR A 7 -2.26 -23.73 10.69
CA THR A 7 -2.37 -22.41 11.29
C THR A 7 -1.81 -22.49 12.71
N ALA A 8 -0.70 -21.79 12.96
CA ALA A 8 -0.12 -21.63 14.29
C ALA A 8 -0.57 -20.29 14.87
N THR A 9 -0.91 -20.28 16.16
CA THR A 9 -1.27 -19.05 16.87
C THR A 9 -0.09 -18.63 17.73
N VAL A 10 0.35 -17.38 17.58
CA VAL A 10 1.33 -16.75 18.47
C VAL A 10 0.56 -16.09 19.60
N THR A 11 0.81 -16.50 20.84
CA THR A 11 0.22 -15.88 22.02
C THR A 11 0.96 -14.59 22.39
N ASP A 12 0.35 -13.75 23.23
CA ASP A 12 0.98 -12.51 23.73
C ASP A 12 2.28 -12.76 24.53
N ASN A 13 2.52 -14.01 24.96
CA ASN A 13 3.73 -14.45 25.63
C ASN A 13 4.84 -14.89 24.65
N HIS A 14 4.66 -14.66 23.34
CA HIS A 14 5.55 -15.13 22.28
C HIS A 14 5.65 -16.66 22.20
N GLU A 15 4.64 -17.40 22.65
CA GLU A 15 4.60 -18.85 22.52
C GLU A 15 3.86 -19.25 21.25
N LEU A 16 4.44 -20.17 20.48
CA LEU A 16 3.83 -20.75 19.29
C LEU A 16 3.02 -21.99 19.68
N THR A 17 1.70 -21.91 19.57
CA THR A 17 0.82 -23.06 19.81
C THR A 17 0.37 -23.66 18.47
N ILE A 18 0.61 -24.97 18.29
CA ILE A 18 0.23 -25.72 17.09
C ILE A 18 -0.70 -26.85 17.52
N GLN A 19 -1.87 -26.93 16.91
CA GLN A 19 -2.76 -28.09 17.06
C GLN A 19 -2.52 -29.05 15.90
N LEU A 20 -1.96 -30.22 16.22
CA LEU A 20 -1.75 -31.29 15.24
C LEU A 20 -3.05 -32.09 15.05
N PRO A 21 -3.44 -32.42 13.81
CA PRO A 21 -4.60 -33.28 13.57
C PRO A 21 -4.36 -34.70 14.11
N PRO A 22 -5.42 -35.42 14.49
CA PRO A 22 -5.33 -36.75 15.11
C PRO A 22 -4.78 -37.84 14.18
N GLU A 23 -4.64 -37.55 12.87
CA GLU A 23 -4.04 -38.44 11.88
C GLU A 23 -2.52 -38.59 12.03
N ILE A 24 -1.87 -37.71 12.80
CA ILE A 24 -0.42 -37.78 13.03
C ILE A 24 -0.16 -38.70 14.23
N ALA A 25 0.32 -39.90 13.93
CA ALA A 25 0.73 -40.85 14.96
C ALA A 25 1.88 -40.28 15.81
N PRO A 26 1.93 -40.61 17.12
CA PRO A 26 3.03 -40.19 17.98
C PRO A 26 4.36 -40.73 17.44
N GLY A 27 5.35 -39.84 17.32
CA GLY A 27 6.64 -40.17 16.73
C GLY A 27 7.57 -38.97 16.69
N ASN A 28 8.79 -39.19 16.21
CA ASN A 28 9.78 -38.12 16.04
C ASN A 28 9.55 -37.42 14.70
N TYR A 29 9.24 -36.13 14.74
CA TYR A 29 9.09 -35.30 13.55
C TYR A 29 10.06 -34.13 13.61
N GLN A 30 10.68 -33.83 12.47
CA GLN A 30 11.46 -32.61 12.31
C GLN A 30 10.52 -31.49 11.84
N ILE A 31 10.42 -30.43 12.64
CA ILE A 31 9.64 -29.23 12.32
C ILE A 31 10.61 -28.16 11.83
N VAL A 32 10.28 -27.54 10.69
CA VAL A 32 11.03 -26.40 10.14
C VAL A 32 10.10 -25.20 10.11
N LEU A 33 10.40 -24.19 10.94
CA LEU A 33 9.66 -22.94 10.98
C LEU A 33 10.39 -21.92 10.11
N VAL A 34 9.70 -21.39 9.09
CA VAL A 34 10.20 -20.31 8.25
C VAL A 34 9.35 -19.08 8.54
N MET A 35 9.97 -18.05 9.09
CA MET A 35 9.33 -16.76 9.36
C MET A 35 9.83 -15.75 8.34
N GLU A 36 8.94 -15.28 7.49
CA GLU A 36 9.21 -14.16 6.59
C GLU A 36 8.47 -12.93 7.11
N GLU A 37 9.23 -11.91 7.49
CA GLU A 37 8.66 -10.64 7.91
C GLU A 37 8.12 -9.93 6.66
N GLN A 38 6.80 -9.92 6.50
CA GLN A 38 6.18 -9.15 5.43
C GLN A 38 6.32 -7.67 5.75
N PRO A 39 6.88 -6.85 4.84
CA PRO A 39 6.96 -5.41 5.06
C PRO A 39 5.53 -4.90 5.21
N THR A 40 5.21 -4.34 6.38
CA THR A 40 3.96 -3.62 6.58
C THR A 40 3.95 -2.44 5.63
N GLN A 41 3.23 -2.58 4.51
CA GLN A 41 2.94 -1.47 3.62
C GLN A 41 2.14 -0.45 4.42
N LYS A 42 2.83 0.53 5.00
CA LYS A 42 2.17 1.70 5.61
C LYS A 42 1.36 2.35 4.50
N GLN A 43 0.04 2.22 4.57
CA GLN A 43 -0.88 2.93 3.68
C GLN A 43 -0.55 4.42 3.79
N ARG A 44 0.07 4.97 2.74
CA ARG A 44 0.34 6.40 2.65
C ARG A 44 -1.00 7.09 2.50
N LYS A 45 -1.36 7.91 3.49
CA LYS A 45 -2.53 8.79 3.39
C LYS A 45 -2.31 9.71 2.18
N PRO A 46 -3.30 9.87 1.29
CA PRO A 46 -3.17 10.80 0.18
C PRO A 46 -2.96 12.21 0.72
N PHE A 47 -1.89 12.86 0.24
CA PHE A 47 -1.57 14.24 0.61
C PHE A 47 -2.62 15.16 -0.01
N LYS A 48 -3.34 15.91 0.82
CA LYS A 48 -4.26 16.95 0.34
C LYS A 48 -3.45 18.20 0.05
N PHE A 49 -3.21 18.48 -1.22
CA PHE A 49 -2.67 19.77 -1.63
C PHE A 49 -3.72 20.86 -1.35
N PRO A 50 -3.32 22.03 -0.81
CA PRO A 50 -4.20 23.18 -0.76
C PRO A 50 -4.59 23.55 -2.19
N VAL A 51 -5.89 23.74 -2.41
CA VAL A 51 -6.43 24.23 -3.68
C VAL A 51 -6.77 25.69 -3.48
N ASP A 52 -5.98 26.56 -4.09
CA ASP A 52 -6.28 27.99 -4.12
C ASP A 52 -7.32 28.26 -5.23
N ASP A 53 -8.45 28.86 -4.87
CA ASP A 53 -9.47 29.30 -5.82
C ASP A 53 -9.28 30.79 -6.12
N TYR A 54 -8.78 31.09 -7.31
CA TYR A 54 -8.54 32.45 -7.80
C TYR A 54 -9.73 33.02 -8.59
N GLY A 55 -10.89 32.35 -8.57
CA GLY A 55 -12.06 32.73 -9.36
C GLY A 55 -11.87 32.49 -10.86
N PRO A 56 -12.78 33.01 -11.71
CA PRO A 56 -12.67 32.90 -13.15
C PRO A 56 -11.40 33.61 -13.64
N LEU A 57 -10.38 32.82 -13.98
CA LEU A 57 -9.17 33.36 -14.55
C LEU A 57 -9.48 34.00 -15.91
N LEU A 58 -9.18 35.29 -16.02
CA LEU A 58 -8.87 35.93 -17.29
C LEU A 58 -10.02 35.88 -18.32
N THR A 59 -11.26 36.10 -17.85
CA THR A 59 -12.47 36.11 -18.69
C THR A 59 -12.43 37.10 -19.86
N GLU A 60 -11.61 38.16 -19.75
CA GLU A 60 -11.41 39.17 -20.79
C GLU A 60 -10.00 39.13 -21.40
N LEU A 61 -9.17 38.14 -21.05
CA LEU A 61 -7.83 38.03 -21.63
C LEU A 61 -7.94 37.44 -23.04
N SER A 62 -7.65 38.28 -24.03
CA SER A 62 -7.35 37.79 -25.36
C SER A 62 -5.86 37.47 -25.48
N LEU A 63 -5.58 36.21 -25.82
CA LEU A 63 -4.24 35.75 -26.20
C LEU A 63 -4.02 35.79 -27.72
N ARG A 64 -4.88 36.53 -28.45
CA ARG A 64 -4.69 36.71 -29.88
C ARG A 64 -3.50 37.62 -30.14
N ARG A 65 -2.77 37.33 -31.22
CA ARG A 65 -1.53 38.04 -31.53
C ARG A 65 -1.80 39.53 -31.78
N GLU A 66 -2.89 39.86 -32.45
CA GLU A 66 -3.34 41.21 -32.68
C GLU A 66 -3.68 41.97 -31.38
N ASP A 67 -4.20 41.29 -30.37
CA ASP A 67 -4.54 41.90 -29.09
C ASP A 67 -3.31 42.02 -28.17
N MET A 68 -2.34 41.11 -28.30
CA MET A 68 -1.08 41.14 -27.54
C MET A 68 -0.03 42.09 -28.13
N TYR A 69 0.03 42.22 -29.46
CA TYR A 69 1.09 42.93 -30.18
C TYR A 69 0.57 44.09 -31.04
N GLY A 70 -0.74 44.36 -31.04
CA GLY A 70 -1.36 45.46 -31.79
C GLY A 70 -1.12 45.32 -33.29
N ASP A 71 -0.77 46.44 -33.94
CA ASP A 71 -0.51 46.49 -35.38
C ASP A 71 0.74 45.70 -35.82
N PHE A 72 1.63 45.36 -34.89
CA PHE A 72 2.76 44.44 -35.15
C PHE A 72 2.35 42.97 -35.17
N GLY A 73 1.09 42.66 -34.82
CA GLY A 73 0.54 41.32 -34.76
C GLY A 73 -0.18 40.84 -36.01
N ARG A 74 -0.32 41.68 -37.05
CA ARG A 74 -0.93 41.34 -38.34
C ARG A 74 0.02 40.64 -39.30
#